data_AF-A0A0C9TYI1-F1
#
_entry.id   AF-A0A0C9TYI1-F1
#
_cell.length_a   1.000
_cell.length_b   1.000
_cell.length_c   1.000
_cell.angle_alpha   90.00
_cell.angle_beta   90.00
_cell.angle_gamma   90.00
#
_symmetry.space_group_name_H-M   'P 1'
#
loop_
_entity.id
_entity.type
_entity.pdbx_description
1 polymer ?
#
loop_
_entity_poly.entity_id
_entity_poly.type
_entity_poly.pdbx_seq_one_letter_code
_entity_poly.pdbx_strand_id
1 'polypeptide(L)' 'ENTVASLISVIYQDINQPQDDQYFLNRTILSACNDDVDDLNALILQAFPGHERVHHSSDSMV' A
#
# COMPACT_ATOMS: atom_id res chain seq x y z
N GLU A 1 3.39 18.50 -6.83
CA GLU A 1 4.10 18.72 -5.54
C GLU A 1 5.00 17.53 -5.27
N ASN A 2 5.97 17.62 -4.36
CA ASN A 2 6.82 16.49 -3.98
C ASN A 2 6.28 15.90 -2.68
N THR A 3 5.23 15.08 -2.79
CA THR A 3 4.57 14.43 -1.65
C THR A 3 4.36 12.95 -1.92
N VAL A 4 4.27 12.14 -0.87
CA VAL A 4 3.98 10.69 -0.98
C VAL A 4 2.67 10.43 -1.71
N ALA A 5 1.63 11.21 -1.41
CA ALA A 5 0.34 11.11 -2.11
C ALA A 5 0.47 11.34 -3.62
N SER A 6 1.32 12.29 -4.05
CA SER A 6 1.58 12.53 -5.47
C SER A 6 2.37 11.41 -6.14
N LEU A 7 3.25 10.72 -5.40
CA LEU A 7 3.95 9.54 -5.89
C LEU A 7 2.98 8.38 -6.10
N ILE A 8 2.12 8.11 -5.12
CA ILE A 8 1.11 7.05 -5.18
C ILE A 8 0.17 7.26 -6.37
N SER A 9 -0.31 8.49 -6.60
CA SER A 9 -1.22 8.78 -7.72
C SER A 9 -0.57 8.64 -9.10
N VAL A 10 0.75 8.85 -9.20
CA VAL A 10 1.51 8.66 -10.46
C VAL A 10 1.77 7.18 -10.73
N ILE A 11 2.14 6.41 -9.71
CA ILE A 11 2.49 4.99 -9.86
C ILE A 11 1.23 4.13 -10.00
N TYR A 12 0.17 4.44 -9.24
CA TYR A 12 -1.07 3.67 -9.17
C TYR A 12 -2.29 4.47 -9.64
N GLN A 13 -2.29 4.88 -10.91
CA GLN A 13 -3.33 5.75 -11.49
C GLN A 13 -4.76 5.20 -11.37
N ASP A 14 -4.92 3.88 -11.42
CA ASP A 14 -6.22 3.19 -11.41
C ASP A 14 -6.48 2.44 -10.09
N ILE A 15 -5.84 2.85 -8.99
CA ILE A 15 -5.93 2.16 -7.68
C ILE A 15 -7.35 2.08 -7.12
N ASN A 16 -8.24 3.00 -7.52
CA ASN A 16 -9.63 3.05 -7.06
C ASN A 16 -10.54 2.02 -7.76
N GLN A 17 -10.00 1.24 -8.69
CA GLN A 17 -10.68 0.13 -9.36
C GLN A 17 -10.17 -1.20 -8.79
N PRO A 18 -10.95 -2.30 -8.88
CA PRO A 18 -10.43 -3.62 -8.52
C PRO A 18 -9.19 -3.96 -9.36
N GLN A 19 -8.08 -4.26 -8.69
CA GLN A 19 -6.81 -4.66 -9.31
C GLN A 19 -6.45 -6.08 -8.87
N ASP A 20 -5.66 -6.77 -9.70
CA ASP A 20 -5.08 -8.07 -9.35
C ASP A 20 -3.71 -7.90 -8.68
N ASP A 21 -3.15 -9.01 -8.19
CA ASP A 21 -1.84 -9.02 -7.53
C ASP A 21 -0.72 -8.53 -8.46
N GLN A 22 -0.84 -8.79 -9.77
CA GLN A 22 0.18 -8.45 -10.76
C GLN A 22 0.29 -6.93 -10.97
N TYR A 23 -0.81 -6.19 -10.83
CA TYR A 23 -0.83 -4.74 -10.87
C TYR A 23 0.14 -4.12 -9.86
N PHE A 24 0.10 -4.57 -8.61
CA PHE A 24 0.96 -4.06 -7.54
C PHE A 24 2.41 -4.52 -7.70
N LEU A 25 2.63 -5.79 -8.08
CA LEU A 25 3.96 -6.32 -8.34
C LEU A 25 4.71 -5.52 -9.42
N ASN A 26 4.03 -5.19 -10.52
CA ASN A 26 4.64 -4.42 -11.62
C ASN A 26 4.89 -2.94 -11.29
N ARG A 27 4.38 -2.45 -10.16
CA ARG A 27 4.38 -1.03 -9.75
C ARG A 27 5.00 -0.83 -8.37
N THR A 28 5.80 -1.79 -7.92
CA THR A 28 6.39 -1.79 -6.57
C THR A 28 7.21 -0.52 -6.32
N ILE A 29 6.91 0.16 -5.21
CA ILE A 29 7.69 1.28 -4.69
C ILE A 29 8.67 0.72 -3.66
N LEU A 30 9.96 1.00 -3.82
CA LEU A 30 11.00 0.54 -2.90
C LEU A 30 11.40 1.68 -1.95
N SER A 31 11.51 1.36 -0.66
CA SER A 31 12.08 2.24 0.37
C SER A 31 13.20 1.54 1.13
N ALA A 32 14.13 2.32 1.70
CA ALA A 32 15.23 1.83 2.50
C ALA A 32 14.90 1.70 4.01
N CYS A 33 13.80 2.32 4.45
CA CYS A 33 13.36 2.31 5.84
C CYS A 33 12.00 1.61 5.96
N ASN A 34 11.83 0.73 6.96
CA ASN A 34 10.58 0.02 7.17
C ASN A 34 9.44 0.95 7.61
N ASP A 35 9.72 1.99 8.40
CA ASP A 35 8.70 2.96 8.80
C ASP A 35 8.09 3.64 7.56
N ASP A 36 8.92 3.99 6.56
CA ASP A 36 8.44 4.54 5.29
C ASP A 36 7.66 3.50 4.47
N VAL A 37 8.03 2.22 4.54
CA VAL A 37 7.28 1.12 3.90
C VAL A 37 5.89 0.99 4.51
N ASP A 38 5.80 1.07 5.84
CA ASP A 38 4.54 0.97 6.57
C ASP A 38 3.61 2.15 6.23
N ASP A 39 4.13 3.37 6.22
CA ASP A 39 3.39 4.58 5.83
C ASP A 39 2.89 4.52 4.38
N LEU A 40 3.75 4.08 3.46
CA LEU A 40 3.39 3.89 2.05
C LEU A 40 2.26 2.87 1.89
N ASN A 41 2.41 1.70 2.51
CA ASN A 41 1.45 0.61 2.41
C ASN A 41 0.10 1.00 3.02
N ALA A 42 0.08 1.73 4.14
CA ALA A 42 -1.14 2.22 4.76
C ALA A 42 -1.91 3.17 3.82
N LEU A 43 -1.22 4.12 3.18
CA LEU A 43 -1.82 5.06 2.24
C LEU A 43 -2.34 4.38 0.96
N ILE A 44 -1.59 3.38 0.45
CA ILE A 44 -1.99 2.57 -0.71
C ILE A 44 -3.25 1.77 -0.37
N LEU A 45 -3.29 1.09 0.78
CA LEU A 45 -4.46 0.31 1.22
C LEU A 45 -5.69 1.20 1.43
N GLN A 46 -5.52 2.41 1.97
CA GLN A 46 -6.63 3.36 2.14
C GLN A 46 -7.22 3.83 0.80
N ALA A 47 -6.41 3.90 -0.25
CA ALA A 47 -6.86 4.28 -1.60
C ALA A 47 -7.49 3.12 -2.38
N PHE A 48 -7.22 1.87 -1.99
CA PHE A 48 -7.72 0.68 -2.67
C PHE A 48 -9.19 0.42 -2.34
N PRO A 49 -10.05 0.08 -3.33
CA PRO A 49 -11.46 -0.14 -3.07
C PRO A 49 -11.68 -1.43 -2.28
N GLY A 50 -12.68 -1.41 -1.41
CA GLY A 50 -13.11 -2.57 -0.64
C GLY A 50 -13.26 -2.26 0.84
N HIS A 51 -13.29 -3.33 1.64
CA HIS A 51 -13.37 -3.23 3.10
C HIS A 51 -12.02 -3.61 3.70
N GLU A 52 -11.53 -2.79 4.62
CA GLU A 52 -10.37 -3.12 5.43
C GLU A 52 -10.61 -4.43 6.19
N ARG A 53 -9.59 -5.27 6.22
CA ARG A 53 -9.58 -6.50 6.99
C ARG A 53 -8.28 -6.61 7.77
N VAL A 54 -8.41 -6.63 9.09
CA VAL A 54 -7.27 -6.79 10.00
C VAL A 54 -7.12 -8.25 10.37
N HIS A 55 -5.91 -8.78 10.22
CA HIS A 55 -5.55 -10.14 10.61
C HIS A 55 -4.49 -10.06 11.71
N HIS A 56 -4.78 -10.67 12.86
CA HIS A 56 -3.82 -10.73 13.96
C HIS A 56 -2.93 -11.96 13.82
N SER A 57 -1.66 -11.82 14.20
CA SER A 57 -0.76 -12.98 14.30
C SER A 57 -1.32 -14.00 15.30
N SER A 58 -1.04 -15.28 15.06
CA SER A 58 -1.33 -16.35 16.02
C SER A 58 -0.31 -16.41 17.16
N ASP A 59 0.82 -15.72 17.01
CA ASP A 59 1.85 -15.66 18.04
C ASP A 59 1.39 -14.82 19.23
N SER A 60 1.67 -15.30 20.44
CA SER A 60 1.48 -14.56 21.67
C SER A 60 2.86 -14.30 22.29
N MET A 61 3.13 -13.05 22.65
CA MET A 61 4.32 -12.73 23.46
C MET A 61 4.01 -13.10 24.91
N VAL A 62 4.67 -14.15 25.41
CA VAL A 62 4.57 -14.63 26.80
C VAL A 62 5.55 -13.89 27.69
#